data_AF-A0A7M4D0R5-F1
#
_entry.id   AF-A0A7M4D0R5-F1
#
_cell.length_a   1.000
_cell.length_b   1.000
_cell.length_c   1.000
_cell.angle_alpha   90.00
_cell.angle_beta   90.00
_cell.angle_gamma   90.00
#
_symmetry.space_group_name_H-M   'P 1'
#
loop_
_entity.id
_entity.type
_entity.pdbx_description
1 polymer ?
#
loop_
_entity_poly.entity_id
_entity_poly.type
_entity_poly.pdbx_seq_one_letter_code
_entity_poly.pdbx_strand_id
1 'polypeptide(L)'
;MNQKIFHYCNTSEISTVATNLLIAFSKGDWSADMALSSILANLGTENVIFTKSIRFSKSGTQPKILHEKDEIADQLFICTKQFIWANTYAPEKDIAEKAQRIWSIFDSNNLNLHRQSYESQMALTKSLIENINHPDVRPSLEMLAGVPHRFDAFTAASEDFRSTFVEFQQSVAGLEKVTPASTQKNVIRKIINEQLTAYLDSMAVALPEKYAAINSVIAQHIESINTKARARKTRNTTAEPELNITE
;
A
#
# COMPACT_ATOMS: atom_id res chain seq x y z
N MET A 1 33.19 -10.65 -12.90
CA MET A 1 32.94 -9.57 -13.91
C MET A 1 32.02 -8.58 -13.23
N ASN A 2 32.44 -7.32 -13.19
CA ASN A 2 31.90 -6.20 -12.38
C ASN A 2 30.46 -5.82 -12.75
N GLN A 3 29.48 -6.68 -12.47
CA GLN A 3 28.08 -6.31 -12.64
C GLN A 3 27.67 -5.35 -11.53
N LYS A 4 27.44 -4.10 -11.93
CA LYS A 4 26.99 -3.03 -11.05
C LYS A 4 25.55 -2.68 -11.34
N ILE A 5 24.80 -2.35 -10.30
CA ILE A 5 23.43 -1.87 -10.42
C ILE A 5 23.43 -0.47 -11.05
N PHE A 6 22.57 -0.24 -12.04
CA PHE A 6 22.50 1.06 -12.72
C PHE A 6 21.97 2.18 -11.84
N HIS A 7 22.43 3.41 -12.10
CA HIS A 7 22.00 4.60 -11.37
C HIS A 7 20.51 4.92 -11.53
N TYR A 8 19.94 4.56 -12.69
CA TYR A 8 18.53 4.79 -13.03
C TYR A 8 17.59 3.66 -12.58
N CYS A 9 18.08 2.64 -11.87
CA CYS A 9 17.19 1.69 -11.21
C CYS A 9 16.29 2.42 -10.21
N ASN A 10 14.99 2.14 -10.19
CA ASN A 10 14.02 2.80 -9.33
C ASN A 10 14.03 2.19 -7.90
N THR A 11 13.18 2.74 -7.03
CA THR A 11 13.12 2.36 -5.62
C THR A 11 12.73 0.88 -5.40
N SER A 12 11.76 0.36 -6.16
CA SER A 12 11.32 -1.04 -6.03
C SER A 12 12.36 -2.02 -6.57
N GLU A 13 13.03 -1.67 -7.67
CA GLU A 13 14.14 -2.42 -8.25
C GLU A 13 15.28 -2.58 -7.23
N ILE A 14 15.71 -1.47 -6.60
CA ILE A 14 16.79 -1.50 -5.59
C ILE A 14 16.39 -2.25 -4.31
N SER A 15 15.14 -2.13 -3.85
CA SER A 15 14.66 -2.87 -2.67
C SER A 15 14.59 -4.37 -2.91
N THR A 16 14.17 -4.76 -4.13
CA THR A 16 14.10 -6.17 -4.54
C THR A 16 15.49 -6.79 -4.58
N VAL A 17 16.46 -6.14 -5.22
CA VAL A 17 17.82 -6.70 -5.32
C VAL A 17 18.46 -6.77 -3.92
N ALA A 18 18.38 -5.73 -3.09
CA ALA A 18 18.95 -5.76 -1.74
C ALA A 18 18.39 -6.90 -0.89
N THR A 19 17.07 -7.10 -0.92
CA THR A 19 16.40 -8.19 -0.20
C THR A 19 16.84 -9.56 -0.72
N ASN A 20 16.88 -9.76 -2.04
CA ASN A 20 17.30 -11.03 -2.63
C ASN A 20 18.76 -11.36 -2.33
N LEU A 21 19.65 -10.36 -2.31
CA LEU A 21 21.05 -10.56 -1.94
C LEU A 21 21.16 -11.03 -0.48
N LEU A 22 20.48 -10.35 0.45
CA LEU A 22 20.47 -10.76 1.87
C LEU A 22 19.92 -12.18 2.06
N ILE A 23 18.86 -12.55 1.33
CA ILE A 23 18.32 -13.92 1.32
C ILE A 23 19.31 -14.93 0.73
N ALA A 24 20.07 -14.57 -0.30
CA ALA A 24 21.09 -15.45 -0.86
C ALA A 24 22.20 -15.72 0.17
N PHE A 25 22.65 -14.69 0.89
CA PHE A 25 23.65 -14.84 1.95
C PHE A 25 23.15 -15.63 3.15
N SER A 26 21.87 -15.50 3.52
CA SER A 26 21.30 -16.23 4.67
C SER A 26 21.24 -17.75 4.47
N LYS A 27 21.50 -18.26 3.25
CA LYS A 27 21.57 -19.70 2.95
C LYS A 27 22.91 -20.35 3.29
N GLY A 28 23.92 -19.56 3.65
CA GLY A 28 25.24 -20.05 4.02
C GLY A 28 25.74 -19.42 5.32
N ASP A 29 26.84 -19.96 5.84
CA ASP A 29 27.55 -19.37 6.98
C ASP A 29 28.76 -18.57 6.50
N TRP A 30 28.74 -17.27 6.82
CA TRP A 30 29.77 -16.29 6.45
C TRP A 30 30.44 -15.66 7.66
N SER A 31 30.13 -16.14 8.87
CA SER A 31 30.56 -15.55 10.14
C SER A 31 32.08 -15.51 10.33
N ALA A 32 32.80 -16.49 9.76
CA ALA A 32 34.26 -16.53 9.77
C ALA A 32 34.93 -15.41 8.94
N ASP A 33 34.18 -14.79 8.05
CA ASP A 33 34.62 -13.67 7.22
C ASP A 33 34.10 -12.36 7.80
N MET A 34 34.93 -11.72 8.63
CA MET A 34 34.54 -10.50 9.33
C MET A 34 34.26 -9.32 8.38
N ALA A 35 35.00 -9.22 7.27
CA ALA A 35 34.82 -8.15 6.31
C ALA A 35 33.48 -8.28 5.59
N LEU A 36 33.18 -9.47 5.06
CA LEU A 36 31.89 -9.75 4.44
C LEU A 36 30.74 -9.59 5.45
N SER A 37 30.89 -10.13 6.66
CA SER A 37 29.88 -10.02 7.72
C SER A 37 29.56 -8.56 8.05
N SER A 38 30.58 -7.68 8.10
CA SER A 38 30.37 -6.25 8.32
C SER A 38 29.62 -5.59 7.16
N ILE A 39 29.92 -5.95 5.92
CA ILE A 39 29.21 -5.43 4.73
C ILE A 39 27.74 -5.86 4.76
N LEU A 40 27.48 -7.14 5.09
CA LEU A 40 26.12 -7.69 5.16
C LEU A 40 25.32 -7.08 6.31
N ALA A 41 25.93 -6.87 7.47
CA ALA A 41 25.28 -6.20 8.61
C ALA A 41 24.89 -4.75 8.26
N ASN A 42 25.79 -4.02 7.58
CA ASN A 42 25.52 -2.67 7.10
C ASN A 42 24.39 -2.67 6.05
N LEU A 43 24.48 -3.53 5.04
CA LEU A 43 23.43 -3.67 4.02
C LEU A 43 22.08 -4.03 4.64
N GLY A 44 22.05 -4.94 5.61
CA GLY A 44 20.84 -5.33 6.33
C GLY A 44 20.21 -4.16 7.08
N THR A 45 21.02 -3.41 7.84
CA THR A 45 20.59 -2.21 8.58
C THR A 45 20.00 -1.17 7.64
N GLU A 46 20.73 -0.83 6.59
CA GLU A 46 20.29 0.17 5.62
C GLU A 46 19.08 -0.30 4.82
N ASN A 47 18.90 -1.61 4.57
CA ASN A 47 17.74 -2.16 3.87
C ASN A 47 16.48 -2.10 4.75
N VAL A 48 16.61 -2.26 6.07
CA VAL A 48 15.51 -2.03 7.02
C VAL A 48 15.09 -0.56 6.99
N ILE A 49 16.05 0.37 7.04
CA ILE A 49 15.79 1.81 6.91
C ILE A 49 15.11 2.11 5.58
N PHE A 50 15.65 1.57 4.47
CA PHE A 50 15.09 1.77 3.14
C PHE A 50 13.66 1.29 3.00
N THR A 51 13.35 0.12 3.54
CA THR A 51 11.98 -0.42 3.51
C THR A 51 11.01 0.48 4.29
N LYS A 52 11.45 1.07 5.43
CA LYS A 52 10.67 2.09 6.15
C LYS A 52 10.50 3.37 5.31
N SER A 53 11.55 3.85 4.67
CA SER A 53 11.51 5.01 3.77
C SER A 53 10.52 4.85 2.62
N ILE A 54 10.47 3.66 2.01
CA ILE A 54 9.53 3.35 0.93
C ILE A 54 8.09 3.42 1.44
N ARG A 55 7.83 2.87 2.63
CA ARG A 55 6.51 2.94 3.28
C ARG A 55 6.11 4.37 3.57
N PHE A 56 7.01 5.20 4.11
CA PHE A 56 6.76 6.62 4.34
C PHE A 56 6.45 7.38 3.04
N SER A 57 7.19 7.14 1.95
CA SER A 57 6.85 7.79 0.67
C SER A 57 5.46 7.40 0.16
N LYS A 58 4.99 6.19 0.46
CA LYS A 58 3.60 5.76 0.16
C LYS A 58 2.58 6.33 1.14
N SER A 59 2.96 6.65 2.38
CA SER A 59 2.06 7.31 3.34
C SER A 59 1.75 8.77 2.99
N GLY A 60 2.30 9.34 1.91
CA GLY A 60 1.78 10.57 1.29
C GLY A 60 0.65 10.32 0.29
N THR A 61 0.59 9.12 -0.30
CA THR A 61 -0.49 8.67 -1.20
C THR A 61 -1.65 8.04 -0.42
N GLN A 62 -1.36 7.33 0.68
CA GLN A 62 -2.38 6.68 1.51
C GLN A 62 -3.40 7.64 2.15
N PRO A 63 -3.05 8.85 2.62
CA PRO A 63 -4.02 9.84 3.09
C PRO A 63 -5.01 10.27 2.01
N LYS A 64 -4.56 10.36 0.75
CA LYS A 64 -5.45 10.67 -0.38
C LYS A 64 -6.42 9.54 -0.66
N ILE A 65 -5.90 8.31 -0.75
CA ILE A 65 -6.74 7.12 -0.94
C ILE A 65 -7.74 6.98 0.21
N LEU A 66 -7.28 7.14 1.46
CA LEU A 66 -8.12 7.08 2.64
C LEU A 66 -9.25 8.11 2.60
N HIS A 67 -8.92 9.35 2.22
CA HIS A 67 -9.91 10.41 2.05
C HIS A 67 -10.90 10.13 0.91
N GLU A 68 -10.44 9.61 -0.24
CA GLU A 68 -11.34 9.22 -1.34
C GLU A 68 -12.31 8.11 -0.90
N LYS A 69 -11.86 7.14 -0.09
CA LYS A 69 -12.73 6.08 0.45
C LYS A 69 -13.75 6.63 1.43
N ASP A 70 -13.34 7.56 2.29
CA ASP A 70 -14.21 8.28 3.20
C ASP A 70 -15.32 9.04 2.45
N GLU A 71 -14.94 9.85 1.45
CA GLU A 71 -15.89 10.62 0.62
C GLU A 71 -16.93 9.71 -0.07
N ILE A 72 -16.51 8.56 -0.58
CA ILE A 72 -17.43 7.58 -1.20
C ILE A 72 -18.41 7.02 -0.16
N ALA A 73 -17.91 6.63 1.03
CA ALA A 73 -18.76 6.11 2.10
C ALA A 73 -19.78 7.17 2.56
N ASP A 74 -19.33 8.42 2.70
CA ASP A 74 -20.18 9.57 3.06
C ASP A 74 -21.26 9.85 2.02
N GLN A 75 -20.90 9.85 0.74
CA GLN A 75 -21.86 10.08 -0.34
C GLN A 75 -22.91 8.97 -0.38
N LEU A 76 -22.52 7.71 -0.17
CA LEU A 76 -23.44 6.57 -0.11
C LEU A 76 -24.31 6.60 1.15
N PHE A 77 -23.78 7.03 2.29
CA PHE A 77 -24.56 7.27 3.51
C PHE A 77 -25.64 8.32 3.26
N ILE A 78 -25.26 9.48 2.70
CA ILE A 78 -26.19 10.56 2.38
C ILE A 78 -27.26 10.07 1.40
N CYS A 79 -26.86 9.38 0.34
CA CYS A 79 -27.77 8.82 -0.66
C CYS A 79 -28.78 7.85 -0.01
N THR A 80 -28.31 6.89 0.77
CA THR A 80 -29.16 5.90 1.46
C THR A 80 -30.13 6.59 2.40
N LYS A 81 -29.64 7.53 3.22
CA LYS A 81 -30.45 8.32 4.14
C LYS A 81 -31.57 9.07 3.42
N GLN A 82 -31.28 9.76 2.31
CA GLN A 82 -32.29 10.51 1.56
C GLN A 82 -33.37 9.60 0.95
N PHE A 83 -33.00 8.41 0.48
CA PHE A 83 -33.97 7.45 -0.05
C PHE A 83 -34.87 6.87 1.06
N ILE A 84 -34.32 6.59 2.23
CA ILE A 84 -35.12 6.18 3.40
C ILE A 84 -36.11 7.30 3.75
N TRP A 85 -35.64 8.55 3.83
CA TRP A 85 -36.50 9.70 4.13
C TRP A 85 -37.61 9.85 3.11
N ALA A 86 -37.32 9.74 1.81
CA ALA A 86 -38.33 9.81 0.76
C ALA A 86 -39.40 8.72 0.91
N ASN A 87 -39.01 7.48 1.26
CA ASN A 87 -39.95 6.38 1.49
C ASN A 87 -40.88 6.63 2.70
N THR A 88 -40.57 7.55 3.62
CA THR A 88 -41.49 7.91 4.71
C THR A 88 -42.77 8.62 4.24
N TYR A 89 -42.77 9.10 2.99
CA TYR A 89 -43.89 9.74 2.33
C TYR A 89 -44.53 8.85 1.25
N ALA A 90 -44.21 7.54 1.23
CA ALA A 90 -44.81 6.61 0.29
C ALA A 90 -46.35 6.60 0.42
N PRO A 91 -47.10 6.52 -0.69
CA PRO A 91 -48.56 6.44 -0.64
C PRO A 91 -49.06 5.14 0.00
N GLU A 92 -48.27 4.06 -0.07
CA GLU A 92 -48.53 2.81 0.62
C GLU A 92 -48.19 2.92 2.11
N LYS A 93 -49.23 2.88 2.96
CA LYS A 93 -49.09 3.04 4.42
C LYS A 93 -48.08 2.07 5.06
N ASP A 94 -48.08 0.80 4.65
CA ASP A 94 -47.14 -0.22 5.15
C ASP A 94 -45.67 0.12 4.83
N ILE A 95 -45.40 0.67 3.64
CA ILE A 95 -44.05 1.11 3.24
C ILE A 95 -43.64 2.34 4.05
N ALA A 96 -44.53 3.32 4.20
CA ALA A 96 -44.27 4.53 4.97
C ALA A 96 -43.95 4.23 6.45
N GLU A 97 -44.71 3.34 7.09
CA GLU A 97 -44.48 2.91 8.47
C GLU A 97 -43.14 2.18 8.64
N LYS A 98 -42.80 1.28 7.70
CA LYS A 98 -41.49 0.61 7.67
C LYS A 98 -40.35 1.60 7.48
N ALA A 99 -40.51 2.58 6.59
CA ALA A 99 -39.52 3.62 6.36
C ALA A 99 -39.31 4.49 7.61
N GLN A 100 -40.37 4.84 8.34
CA GLN A 100 -40.28 5.60 9.59
C GLN A 100 -39.51 4.81 10.67
N ARG A 101 -39.73 3.50 10.78
CA ARG A 101 -38.96 2.63 11.67
C ARG A 101 -37.47 2.64 11.34
N ILE A 102 -37.13 2.49 10.06
CA ILE A 102 -35.72 2.54 9.60
C ILE A 102 -35.12 3.93 9.80
N TRP A 103 -35.88 5.00 9.52
CA TRP A 103 -35.45 6.38 9.74
C TRP A 103 -35.10 6.65 11.21
N SER A 104 -35.91 6.12 12.13
CA SER A 104 -35.66 6.27 13.58
C SER A 104 -34.34 5.62 14.02
N ILE A 105 -33.94 4.52 13.37
CA ILE A 105 -32.63 3.88 13.60
C ILE A 105 -31.51 4.78 13.09
N PHE A 106 -31.64 5.34 11.88
CA PHE A 106 -30.67 6.29 11.33
C PHE A 106 -30.51 7.54 12.22
N ASP A 107 -31.62 8.05 12.75
CA ASP A 107 -31.62 9.21 13.64
C ASP A 107 -30.91 8.93 14.96
N SER A 108 -31.22 7.78 15.57
CA SER A 108 -30.56 7.30 16.80
C SER A 108 -29.06 7.08 16.63
N ASN A 109 -28.61 6.74 15.42
CA ASN A 109 -27.21 6.53 15.06
C ASN A 109 -26.51 7.78 14.51
N ASN A 110 -27.11 8.97 14.63
CA ASN A 110 -26.64 10.28 14.15
C ASN A 110 -26.78 10.49 12.62
N LEU A 111 -27.75 11.32 12.22
CA LEU A 111 -27.97 11.71 10.82
C LEU A 111 -26.80 12.46 10.15
N ASN A 112 -25.84 12.92 10.95
CA ASN A 112 -24.62 13.62 10.53
C ASN A 112 -23.36 12.81 10.84
N LEU A 113 -23.43 11.47 10.86
CA LEU A 113 -22.26 10.63 11.09
C LEU A 113 -21.15 10.85 10.04
N HIS A 114 -21.51 11.20 8.81
CA HIS A 114 -20.62 11.60 7.70
C HIS A 114 -19.84 12.92 7.94
N ARG A 115 -19.97 13.52 9.12
CA ARG A 115 -19.26 14.75 9.50
C ARG A 115 -18.40 14.56 10.75
N GLN A 116 -18.32 13.34 11.24
CA GLN A 116 -17.55 13.01 12.43
C GLN A 116 -16.08 12.78 12.06
N SER A 117 -15.23 12.63 13.08
CA SER A 117 -13.90 12.09 12.83
C SER A 117 -13.99 10.66 12.30
N TYR A 118 -12.98 10.18 11.59
CA TYR A 118 -12.94 8.84 11.00
C TYR A 118 -13.27 7.75 12.03
N GLU A 119 -12.67 7.80 13.22
CA GLU A 119 -12.90 6.83 14.29
C GLU A 119 -14.36 6.83 14.75
N SER A 120 -14.94 8.03 14.94
CA SER A 120 -16.32 8.18 15.37
C SER A 120 -17.30 7.75 14.28
N GLN A 121 -17.05 8.12 13.03
CA GLN A 121 -17.86 7.75 11.87
C GLN A 121 -17.86 6.23 11.69
N MET A 122 -16.69 5.58 11.71
CA MET A 122 -16.60 4.11 11.59
C MET A 122 -17.34 3.39 12.73
N ALA A 123 -17.21 3.87 13.98
CA ALA A 123 -17.90 3.28 15.12
C ALA A 123 -19.44 3.38 14.98
N LEU A 124 -19.94 4.57 14.63
CA LEU A 124 -21.37 4.82 14.43
C LEU A 124 -21.93 4.04 13.24
N THR A 125 -21.19 3.99 12.13
CA THR A 125 -21.54 3.23 10.93
C THR A 125 -21.62 1.75 11.21
N LYS A 126 -20.66 1.18 11.95
CA LYS A 126 -20.70 -0.23 12.36
C LYS A 126 -21.97 -0.53 13.16
N SER A 127 -22.26 0.29 14.18
CA SER A 127 -23.49 0.14 14.97
C SER A 127 -24.75 0.26 14.12
N LEU A 128 -24.78 1.19 13.16
CA LEU A 128 -25.92 1.38 12.27
C LEU A 128 -26.15 0.14 11.41
N ILE A 129 -25.07 -0.39 10.81
CA ILE A 129 -25.13 -1.58 9.97
C ILE A 129 -25.63 -2.79 10.77
N GLU A 130 -25.13 -2.98 11.99
CA GLU A 130 -25.58 -4.05 12.89
C GLU A 130 -27.06 -3.92 13.25
N ASN A 131 -27.52 -2.72 13.60
CA ASN A 131 -28.93 -2.45 13.95
C ASN A 131 -29.88 -2.73 12.78
N ILE A 132 -29.47 -2.39 11.56
CA ILE A 132 -30.28 -2.59 10.36
C ILE A 132 -30.28 -4.06 9.89
N ASN A 133 -29.14 -4.74 9.99
CA ASN A 133 -29.02 -6.15 9.64
C ASN A 133 -29.61 -7.10 10.69
N HIS A 134 -30.12 -6.57 11.81
CA HIS A 134 -30.89 -7.37 12.76
C HIS A 134 -32.05 -8.08 12.04
N PRO A 135 -32.29 -9.39 12.29
CA PRO A 135 -33.33 -10.17 11.60
C PRO A 135 -34.72 -9.54 11.64
N ASP A 136 -35.06 -8.85 12.73
CA ASP A 136 -36.35 -8.17 12.90
C ASP A 136 -36.48 -6.83 12.16
N VAL A 137 -35.37 -6.29 11.65
CA VAL A 137 -35.29 -4.95 11.03
C VAL A 137 -35.03 -5.08 9.52
N ARG A 138 -34.09 -5.94 9.11
CA ARG A 138 -33.68 -6.10 7.70
C ARG A 138 -34.88 -6.29 6.75
N PRO A 139 -35.91 -7.11 7.04
CA PRO A 139 -37.06 -7.26 6.14
C PRO A 139 -37.82 -5.96 5.88
N SER A 140 -37.81 -5.01 6.84
CA SER A 140 -38.43 -3.69 6.65
C SER A 140 -37.64 -2.84 5.66
N LEU A 141 -36.31 -2.92 5.68
CA LEU A 141 -35.45 -2.23 4.72
C LEU A 141 -35.59 -2.80 3.31
N GLU A 142 -35.71 -4.12 3.18
CA GLU A 142 -35.89 -4.81 1.89
C GLU A 142 -37.14 -4.37 1.11
N MET A 143 -38.16 -3.87 1.82
CA MET A 143 -39.41 -3.42 1.20
C MET A 143 -39.37 -1.97 0.72
N LEU A 144 -38.34 -1.19 1.07
CA LEU A 144 -38.27 0.22 0.72
C LEU A 144 -37.78 0.40 -0.72
N ALA A 145 -38.48 1.23 -1.48
CA ALA A 145 -38.19 1.47 -2.88
C ALA A 145 -36.77 2.09 -3.03
N GLY A 146 -35.89 1.34 -3.70
CA GLY A 146 -34.53 1.77 -4.02
C GLY A 146 -33.55 1.83 -2.83
N VAL A 147 -33.93 1.41 -1.63
CA VAL A 147 -33.03 1.45 -0.46
C VAL A 147 -32.08 0.25 -0.37
N PRO A 148 -32.48 -1.02 -0.62
CA PRO A 148 -31.64 -2.19 -0.31
C PRO A 148 -30.25 -2.15 -0.93
N HIS A 149 -30.17 -1.99 -2.26
CA HIS A 149 -28.88 -1.92 -2.94
C HIS A 149 -28.03 -0.72 -2.55
N ARG A 150 -28.63 0.40 -2.13
CA ARG A 150 -27.90 1.58 -1.63
C ARG A 150 -27.29 1.29 -0.27
N PHE A 151 -28.06 0.65 0.60
CA PHE A 151 -27.59 0.24 1.92
C PHE A 151 -26.46 -0.81 1.81
N ASP A 152 -26.58 -1.76 0.88
CA ASP A 152 -25.52 -2.74 0.64
C ASP A 152 -24.26 -2.07 0.06
N ALA A 153 -24.40 -1.10 -0.85
CA ALA A 153 -23.29 -0.32 -1.37
C ALA A 153 -22.61 0.54 -0.27
N PHE A 154 -23.40 1.19 0.58
CA PHE A 154 -22.92 1.92 1.75
C PHE A 154 -22.16 1.00 2.71
N THR A 155 -22.69 -0.20 2.98
CA THR A 155 -22.05 -1.21 3.83
C THR A 155 -20.68 -1.61 3.27
N ALA A 156 -20.62 -1.91 1.96
CA ALA A 156 -19.38 -2.29 1.30
C ALA A 156 -18.33 -1.15 1.31
N ALA A 157 -18.74 0.07 0.99
CA ALA A 157 -17.84 1.23 1.01
C ALA A 157 -17.33 1.55 2.41
N SER A 158 -18.16 1.40 3.43
CA SER A 158 -17.78 1.61 4.83
C SER A 158 -16.75 0.61 5.33
N GLU A 159 -16.86 -0.65 4.90
CA GLU A 159 -15.87 -1.68 5.22
C GLU A 159 -14.54 -1.45 4.50
N ASP A 160 -14.59 -1.03 3.24
CA ASP A 160 -13.39 -0.67 2.45
C ASP A 160 -12.66 0.55 3.05
N PHE A 161 -13.40 1.57 3.47
CA PHE A 161 -12.88 2.71 4.22
C PHE A 161 -12.20 2.26 5.52
N ARG A 162 -12.89 1.44 6.32
CA ARG A 162 -12.36 0.90 7.58
C ARG A 162 -11.08 0.09 7.40
N SER A 163 -11.04 -0.79 6.38
CA SER A 163 -9.84 -1.57 6.07
C SER A 163 -8.67 -0.66 5.68
N THR A 164 -8.92 0.32 4.81
CA THR A 164 -7.91 1.31 4.38
C THR A 164 -7.38 2.14 5.57
N PHE A 165 -8.25 2.50 6.51
CA PHE A 165 -7.85 3.22 7.73
C PHE A 165 -6.92 2.39 8.61
N VAL A 166 -7.20 1.10 8.80
CA VAL A 166 -6.34 0.19 9.57
C VAL A 166 -4.98 0.03 8.90
N GLU A 167 -4.94 -0.15 7.57
CA GLU A 167 -3.69 -0.22 6.81
C GLU A 167 -2.88 1.07 6.92
N PHE A 168 -3.54 2.23 6.89
CA PHE A 168 -2.89 3.52 7.07
C PHE A 168 -2.30 3.65 8.48
N GLN A 169 -3.04 3.34 9.54
CA GLN A 169 -2.52 3.39 10.91
C GLN A 169 -1.31 2.46 11.11
N GLN A 170 -1.36 1.25 10.54
CA GLN A 170 -0.24 0.33 10.55
C GLN A 170 0.96 0.86 9.74
N SER A 171 0.72 1.61 8.66
CA SER A 171 1.79 2.14 7.84
C SER A 171 2.52 3.30 8.50
N VAL A 172 1.82 4.15 9.29
CA VAL A 172 2.41 5.32 9.94
C VAL A 172 2.98 5.06 11.34
N ALA A 173 2.63 3.94 11.98
CA ALA A 173 3.15 3.55 13.28
C ALA A 173 4.71 3.45 13.25
N GLY A 174 5.38 4.35 13.97
CA GLY A 174 6.85 4.32 14.16
C GLY A 174 7.69 5.05 13.09
N LEU A 175 7.10 5.98 12.31
CA LEU A 175 7.79 6.70 11.23
C LEU A 175 8.35 8.10 11.58
N GLU A 176 8.54 8.46 12.85
CA GLU A 176 8.82 9.86 13.26
C GLU A 176 10.16 10.46 12.79
N LYS A 177 11.11 9.69 12.23
CA LYS A 177 12.38 10.21 11.67
C LYS A 177 12.89 9.35 10.51
N VAL A 178 12.32 9.51 9.31
CA VAL A 178 12.65 8.64 8.17
C VAL A 178 13.37 9.40 7.05
N THR A 179 14.56 8.95 6.68
CA THR A 179 15.32 9.42 5.51
C THR A 179 14.52 9.20 4.22
N PRO A 180 14.46 10.14 3.27
CA PRO A 180 13.72 9.95 2.01
C PRO A 180 14.17 8.71 1.22
N ALA A 181 13.21 7.98 0.65
CA ALA A 181 13.50 6.76 -0.11
C ALA A 181 14.43 6.99 -1.30
N SER A 182 14.33 8.15 -1.96
CA SER A 182 15.22 8.54 -3.06
C SER A 182 16.69 8.63 -2.62
N THR A 183 16.95 9.22 -1.45
CA THR A 183 18.27 9.30 -0.83
C THR A 183 18.75 7.91 -0.40
N GLN A 184 17.91 7.19 0.32
CA GLN A 184 18.24 5.88 0.88
C GLN A 184 18.51 4.81 -0.20
N LYS A 185 17.84 4.91 -1.35
CA LYS A 185 18.12 4.08 -2.54
C LYS A 185 19.58 4.20 -2.98
N ASN A 186 20.14 5.41 -2.95
CA ASN A 186 21.52 5.65 -3.37
C ASN A 186 22.53 5.05 -2.38
N VAL A 187 22.21 5.06 -1.07
CA VAL A 187 23.03 4.42 -0.02
C VAL A 187 23.12 2.91 -0.27
N ILE A 188 21.98 2.23 -0.47
CA ILE A 188 21.94 0.80 -0.78
C ILE A 188 22.74 0.46 -2.04
N ARG A 189 22.53 1.23 -3.12
CA ARG A 189 23.28 1.03 -4.37
C ARG A 189 24.78 1.16 -4.15
N LYS A 190 25.22 2.13 -3.34
CA LYS A 190 26.64 2.35 -3.02
C LYS A 190 27.23 1.15 -2.29
N ILE A 191 26.56 0.65 -1.24
CA ILE A 191 27.00 -0.53 -0.50
C ILE A 191 27.13 -1.74 -1.43
N ILE A 192 26.14 -1.99 -2.27
CA ILE A 192 26.18 -3.15 -3.18
C ILE A 192 27.32 -3.00 -4.21
N ASN A 193 27.39 -1.88 -4.93
CA ASN A 193 28.31 -1.72 -6.05
C ASN A 193 29.77 -1.47 -5.65
N GLU A 194 29.99 -0.82 -4.51
CA GLU A 194 31.32 -0.36 -4.10
C GLU A 194 31.92 -1.20 -2.98
N GLN A 195 31.10 -1.85 -2.16
CA GLN A 195 31.58 -2.70 -1.07
C GLN A 195 31.37 -4.17 -1.41
N LEU A 196 30.11 -4.60 -1.56
CA LEU A 196 29.79 -6.02 -1.69
C LEU A 196 30.33 -6.65 -2.98
N THR A 197 30.01 -6.10 -4.15
CA THR A 197 30.47 -6.67 -5.43
C THR A 197 31.99 -6.57 -5.58
N ALA A 198 32.58 -5.45 -5.12
CA ALA A 198 34.02 -5.27 -5.14
C ALA A 198 34.74 -6.33 -4.28
N TYR A 199 34.22 -6.59 -3.08
CA TYR A 199 34.74 -7.61 -2.18
C TYR A 199 34.62 -9.02 -2.78
N LEU A 200 33.43 -9.40 -3.27
CA LEU A 200 33.18 -10.73 -3.82
C LEU A 200 33.99 -11.00 -5.09
N ASP A 201 34.20 -10.00 -5.94
CA ASP A 201 35.04 -10.15 -7.13
C ASP A 201 36.50 -10.48 -6.75
N SER A 202 37.06 -9.81 -5.74
CA SER A 202 38.40 -10.13 -5.25
C SER A 202 38.47 -11.51 -4.59
N MET A 203 37.49 -11.85 -3.75
CA MET A 203 37.49 -13.12 -3.02
C MET A 203 37.18 -14.33 -3.91
N ALA A 204 36.40 -14.16 -4.97
CA ALA A 204 36.16 -15.23 -5.95
C ALA A 204 37.41 -15.58 -6.76
N VAL A 205 38.36 -14.63 -6.91
CA VAL A 205 39.66 -14.90 -7.53
C VAL A 205 40.61 -15.56 -6.53
N ALA A 206 40.66 -15.05 -5.30
CA ALA A 206 41.57 -15.55 -4.27
C ALA A 206 41.17 -16.93 -3.72
N LEU A 207 39.87 -17.16 -3.52
CA LEU A 207 39.28 -18.34 -2.87
C LEU A 207 38.03 -18.82 -3.63
N PRO A 208 38.19 -19.29 -4.87
CA PRO A 208 37.06 -19.63 -5.75
C PRO A 208 36.14 -20.70 -5.16
N GLU A 209 36.68 -21.70 -4.46
CA GLU A 209 35.91 -22.79 -3.85
C GLU A 209 34.86 -22.29 -2.86
N LYS A 210 35.14 -21.17 -2.18
CA LYS A 210 34.25 -20.59 -1.18
C LYS A 210 33.33 -19.50 -1.76
N TYR A 211 33.83 -18.66 -2.68
CA TYR A 211 33.13 -17.44 -3.09
C TYR A 211 32.56 -17.45 -4.52
N ALA A 212 33.01 -18.34 -5.41
CA ALA A 212 32.59 -18.28 -6.81
C ALA A 212 31.08 -18.52 -6.98
N ALA A 213 30.52 -19.47 -6.24
CA ALA A 213 29.09 -19.80 -6.32
C ALA A 213 28.21 -18.61 -5.88
N ILE A 214 28.49 -18.02 -4.72
CA ILE A 214 27.71 -16.88 -4.23
C ILE A 214 27.92 -15.65 -5.12
N ASN A 215 29.14 -15.39 -5.61
CA ASN A 215 29.41 -14.25 -6.51
C ASN A 215 28.59 -14.36 -7.81
N SER A 216 28.47 -15.58 -8.36
CA SER A 216 27.63 -15.84 -9.54
C SER A 216 26.15 -15.57 -9.26
N VAL A 217 25.62 -16.02 -8.12
CA VAL A 217 24.23 -15.75 -7.71
C VAL A 217 23.96 -14.25 -7.55
N ILE A 218 24.88 -13.51 -6.92
CA ILE A 218 24.77 -12.06 -6.76
C ILE A 218 24.75 -11.37 -8.14
N ALA A 219 25.64 -11.76 -9.06
CA ALA A 219 25.66 -11.23 -10.42
C ALA A 219 24.33 -11.48 -11.13
N GLN A 220 23.76 -12.69 -11.06
CA GLN A 220 22.47 -12.99 -11.67
C GLN A 220 21.32 -12.11 -11.14
N HIS A 221 21.29 -11.84 -9.84
CA HIS A 221 20.29 -10.93 -9.27
C HIS A 221 20.46 -9.48 -9.76
N ILE A 222 21.70 -9.01 -9.91
CA ILE A 222 22.00 -7.69 -10.46
C ILE A 222 21.63 -7.61 -11.94
N GLU A 223 21.96 -8.62 -12.75
CA GLU A 223 21.58 -8.63 -14.17
C GLU A 223 20.07 -8.61 -14.36
N SER A 224 19.35 -9.41 -13.56
CA SER A 224 17.89 -9.48 -13.60
C SER A 224 17.26 -8.11 -13.37
N ILE A 225 17.76 -7.34 -12.40
CA ILE A 225 17.22 -6.01 -12.10
C ILE A 225 17.64 -4.96 -13.13
N ASN A 226 18.87 -5.06 -13.63
CA ASN A 226 19.39 -4.19 -14.67
C ASN A 226 18.63 -4.36 -15.99
N THR A 227 18.27 -5.59 -16.35
CA THR A 227 17.45 -5.90 -17.52
C THR A 227 16.07 -5.25 -17.41
N LYS A 228 15.41 -5.35 -16.24
CA LYS A 228 14.12 -4.69 -15.99
C LYS A 228 14.23 -3.17 -16.09
N ALA A 229 15.26 -2.58 -15.49
CA ALA A 229 15.49 -1.13 -15.53
C ALA A 229 15.73 -0.63 -16.96
N ARG A 230 16.50 -1.37 -17.77
CA ARG A 230 16.74 -1.06 -19.18
C ARG A 230 15.44 -1.10 -19.99
N ALA A 231 14.65 -2.17 -19.87
CA ALA A 231 13.39 -2.30 -20.58
C ALA A 231 12.41 -1.15 -20.27
N ARG A 232 12.32 -0.76 -18.98
CA ARG A 232 11.53 0.41 -18.55
C ARG A 232 12.03 1.71 -19.17
N LYS A 233 13.35 1.93 -19.21
CA LYS A 233 13.94 3.13 -19.79
C LYS A 233 13.63 3.23 -21.29
N THR A 234 13.84 2.15 -22.04
CA THR A 234 13.56 2.12 -23.48
C THR A 234 12.08 2.41 -23.78
N ARG A 235 11.16 1.80 -23.02
CA ARG A 235 9.71 2.06 -23.18
C ARG A 235 9.35 3.53 -22.97
N ASN A 236 9.96 4.19 -22.00
CA ASN A 236 9.70 5.60 -21.73
C ASN A 236 10.27 6.52 -22.82
N THR A 237 11.41 6.18 -23.41
CA THR A 237 12.01 6.95 -24.52
C THR A 237 11.23 6.82 -25.82
N THR A 238 10.61 5.67 -26.11
CA THR A 238 9.79 5.48 -27.33
C THR A 238 8.40 6.14 -27.23
N ALA A 239 7.97 6.55 -26.03
CA ALA A 239 6.64 7.13 -25.79
C ALA A 239 6.62 8.67 -25.78
N GLU A 240 7.76 9.34 -25.90
CA GLU A 240 7.82 10.78 -26.17
C GLU A 240 7.79 10.98 -27.69
N PRO A 241 6.67 11.44 -28.30
CA PRO A 241 6.71 11.82 -29.70
C PRO A 241 7.68 12.98 -29.86
N GLU A 242 8.63 12.85 -30.78
CA GLU A 242 9.42 13.97 -31.28
C GLU A 242 8.43 15.06 -31.71
N LEU A 243 8.36 16.15 -30.95
CA LEU A 243 7.76 17.39 -31.39
C LEU A 243 8.61 17.87 -32.56
N ASN A 244 8.24 17.39 -33.75
CA ASN A 244 8.84 17.79 -35.00
C ASN A 244 8.35 19.22 -35.28
N ILE A 245 9.06 20.19 -34.71
CA ILE A 245 8.94 21.59 -35.08
C ILE A 245 9.68 21.74 -36.40
N THR A 246 8.98 21.47 -37.50
CA THR A 246 9.39 21.97 -38.81
C THR A 246 8.67 23.29 -39.06
N GLU A 247 9.47 24.34 -39.20
CA GLU A 247 9.11 25.68 -39.70
C GLU A 247 8.45 25.65 -41.08
#